data_AF-A0A7S3FTU6-F1
#
_entry.id   AF-A0A7S3FTU6-F1
#
_cell.length_a   1.000
_cell.length_b   1.000
_cell.length_c   1.000
_cell.angle_alpha   90.00
_cell.angle_beta   90.00
_cell.angle_gamma   90.00
#
_symmetry.space_group_name_H-M   'P 1'
#
loop_
_entity.id
_entity.type
_entity.pdbx_description
1 polymer ?
#
loop_
_entity_poly.entity_id
_entity_poly.type
_entity_poly.pdbx_seq_one_letter_code
_entity_poly.pdbx_strand_id
1 'polypeptide(L)'
;MEAIRVIRNVRAVEPFALLFSDMLVAVLNGKDLREVCQEAATRLGLGNLEQIVKSSRSDPMVACYIDSSFPALLFIVYKYASDTETAILANANAGGENVARGSLLGALVGAAHGIKQFPQWSHQLVGREEIMGEIEQLVGRAKEEL
;
A
#
# COMPACT_ATOMS: atom_id res chain seq x y z
N MET A 1 -5.51 7.10 -15.69
CA MET A 1 -6.97 7.28 -15.51
C MET A 1 -7.80 6.34 -16.35
N GLU A 2 -7.44 6.12 -17.61
CA GLU A 2 -8.17 5.23 -18.53
C GLU A 2 -8.35 3.81 -17.99
N ALA A 3 -7.30 3.22 -17.38
CA ALA A 3 -7.34 1.87 -16.81
C ALA A 3 -8.43 1.64 -15.73
N ILE A 4 -8.68 2.61 -14.86
CA ILE A 4 -9.70 2.47 -13.78
C ILE A 4 -11.10 2.48 -14.37
N ARG A 5 -11.33 3.31 -15.40
CA ARG A 5 -12.63 3.51 -16.04
C ARG A 5 -13.10 2.31 -16.86
N VAL A 6 -12.21 1.37 -17.17
CA VAL A 6 -12.56 0.12 -17.87
C VAL A 6 -13.54 -0.73 -17.07
N ILE A 7 -13.33 -0.84 -15.76
CA ILE A 7 -14.13 -1.71 -14.88
C ILE A 7 -14.89 -0.98 -13.79
N ARG A 8 -14.55 0.30 -13.51
CA ARG A 8 -15.24 1.11 -12.50
C ARG A 8 -15.58 2.49 -13.01
N ASN A 9 -16.86 2.74 -13.22
CA ASN A 9 -17.40 4.07 -13.47
C ASN A 9 -17.83 4.75 -12.15
N VAL A 10 -16.87 4.92 -11.23
CA VAL A 10 -17.11 5.56 -9.92
C VAL A 10 -16.07 6.65 -9.70
N ARG A 11 -16.50 7.91 -9.83
CA ARG A 11 -15.62 9.09 -9.71
C ARG A 11 -14.92 9.20 -8.36
N ALA A 12 -15.53 8.69 -7.30
CA ALA A 12 -14.97 8.75 -5.94
C ALA A 12 -13.65 7.95 -5.77
N VAL A 13 -13.37 6.98 -6.65
CA VAL A 13 -12.15 6.15 -6.56
C VAL A 13 -10.94 6.85 -7.17
N GLU A 14 -11.17 7.77 -8.10
CA GLU A 14 -10.12 8.42 -8.87
C GLU A 14 -9.08 9.16 -7.99
N PRO A 15 -9.48 9.97 -6.99
CA PRO A 15 -8.52 10.67 -6.14
C PRO A 15 -7.64 9.72 -5.33
N PHE A 16 -8.19 8.60 -4.84
CA PHE A 16 -7.43 7.61 -4.08
C PHE A 16 -6.40 6.88 -4.94
N ALA A 17 -6.74 6.57 -6.19
CA ALA A 17 -5.81 5.91 -7.09
C ALA A 17 -4.65 6.84 -7.50
N LEU A 18 -4.94 8.12 -7.77
CA LEU A 18 -3.91 9.13 -8.02
C LEU A 18 -3.02 9.32 -6.79
N LEU A 19 -3.63 9.45 -5.61
CA LEU A 19 -2.88 9.59 -4.37
C LEU A 19 -1.97 8.38 -4.11
N PHE A 20 -2.48 7.17 -4.29
CA PHE A 20 -1.68 5.96 -4.14
C PHE A 20 -0.52 5.90 -5.15
N SER A 21 -0.76 6.31 -6.40
CA SER A 21 0.29 6.38 -7.43
C SER A 21 1.39 7.36 -7.02
N ASP A 22 1.03 8.56 -6.54
CA ASP A 22 2.00 9.55 -6.04
C ASP A 22 2.81 8.98 -4.87
N MET A 23 2.14 8.30 -3.93
CA MET A 23 2.80 7.67 -2.79
C MET A 23 3.82 6.61 -3.26
N LEU A 24 3.41 5.71 -4.15
CA LEU A 24 4.28 4.65 -4.64
C LEU A 24 5.51 5.20 -5.37
N VAL A 25 5.32 6.21 -6.23
CA VAL A 25 6.43 6.88 -6.92
C VAL A 25 7.36 7.57 -5.93
N ALA A 26 6.84 8.24 -4.90
CA ALA A 26 7.66 8.89 -3.90
C ALA A 26 8.52 7.89 -3.11
N VAL A 27 7.94 6.76 -2.70
CA VAL A 27 8.66 5.69 -1.98
C VAL A 27 9.72 5.05 -2.87
N LEU A 28 9.41 4.77 -4.14
CA LEU A 28 10.39 4.25 -5.10
C LEU A 28 11.59 5.19 -5.31
N ASN A 29 11.39 6.50 -5.15
CA ASN A 29 12.45 7.51 -5.20
C ASN A 29 13.17 7.71 -3.84
N GLY A 30 12.94 6.82 -2.87
CA GLY A 30 13.65 6.80 -1.59
C GLY A 30 13.05 7.67 -0.49
N LYS A 31 11.83 8.19 -0.66
CA LYS A 31 11.14 8.93 0.40
C LYS A 31 10.71 8.01 1.53
N ASP A 32 10.83 8.48 2.77
CA ASP A 32 10.41 7.71 3.95
C ASP A 32 8.90 7.40 3.94
N LEU A 33 8.58 6.17 4.35
CA LEU A 33 7.23 5.64 4.26
C LEU A 33 6.25 6.34 5.23
N ARG A 34 6.71 6.75 6.43
CA ARG A 34 5.89 7.49 7.38
C ARG A 34 5.61 8.90 6.88
N GLU A 35 6.60 9.56 6.29
CA GLU A 35 6.42 10.87 5.65
C GLU A 35 5.37 10.81 4.53
N VAL A 36 5.50 9.83 3.63
CA VAL A 36 4.54 9.62 2.52
C VAL A 36 3.13 9.37 3.04
N CYS A 37 2.96 8.53 4.07
CA CYS A 37 1.65 8.29 4.66
C CYS A 37 1.07 9.55 5.33
N GLN A 38 1.89 10.34 6.03
CA GLN A 38 1.43 11.56 6.69
C GLN A 38 0.99 12.63 5.68
N GLU A 39 1.69 12.78 4.56
CA GLU A 39 1.29 13.67 3.47
C GLU A 39 -0.04 13.23 2.85
N ALA A 40 -0.20 11.93 2.60
CA ALA A 40 -1.44 11.37 2.09
C ALA A 40 -2.61 11.59 3.08
N ALA A 41 -2.39 11.36 4.38
CA ALA A 41 -3.38 11.63 5.42
C ALA A 41 -3.80 13.10 5.47
N THR A 42 -2.84 14.02 5.29
CA THR A 42 -3.11 15.46 5.25
C THR A 42 -3.98 15.83 4.05
N ARG A 43 -3.69 15.28 2.86
CA ARG A 43 -4.50 15.49 1.65
C ARG A 43 -5.94 14.96 1.79
N LEU A 44 -6.14 13.92 2.60
CA LEU A 44 -7.44 13.33 2.90
C LEU A 44 -8.16 13.97 4.11
N GLY A 45 -7.53 14.92 4.81
CA GLY A 45 -8.10 15.54 6.00
C GLY A 45 -8.14 14.63 7.24
N LEU A 46 -7.32 13.58 7.29
CA LEU A 46 -7.30 12.59 8.37
C LEU A 46 -6.50 13.02 9.61
N GLY A 47 -5.76 14.14 9.54
CA GLY A 47 -4.98 14.66 10.67
C GLY A 47 -3.60 14.02 10.83
N ASN A 48 -3.05 14.08 12.05
CA ASN A 48 -1.70 13.60 12.35
C ASN A 48 -1.71 12.09 12.68
N LEU A 49 -1.12 11.28 11.81
CA LEU A 49 -1.06 9.83 11.95
C LEU A 49 -0.26 9.38 13.17
N GLU A 50 0.80 10.10 13.54
CA GLU A 50 1.58 9.78 14.75
C GLU A 50 0.70 9.82 16.01
N GLN A 51 -0.11 10.89 16.15
CA GLN A 51 -1.04 11.05 17.26
C GLN A 51 -2.14 9.99 17.22
N ILE A 52 -2.68 9.68 16.04
CA ILE A 52 -3.71 8.64 15.85
C ILE A 52 -3.16 7.27 16.25
N VAL A 53 -1.95 6.92 15.81
CA VAL A 53 -1.30 5.65 16.15
C VAL A 53 -0.97 5.57 17.64
N LYS A 54 -0.46 6.65 18.24
CA LYS A 54 -0.14 6.69 19.68
C LYS A 54 -1.38 6.61 20.58
N SER A 55 -2.51 7.17 20.14
CA SER A 55 -3.76 7.19 20.90
C SER A 55 -4.60 5.93 20.68
N SER A 56 -4.35 5.17 19.62
CA SER A 56 -5.07 3.93 19.35
C SER A 56 -4.58 2.77 20.22
N ARG A 57 -5.53 2.00 20.77
CA ARG A 57 -5.25 0.77 21.53
C ARG A 57 -5.21 -0.49 20.67
N SER A 58 -5.74 -0.43 19.44
CA SER A 58 -5.87 -1.59 18.54
C SER A 58 -5.70 -1.18 17.08
N ASP A 59 -5.48 -2.16 16.21
CA ASP A 59 -5.54 -1.95 14.76
C ASP A 59 -6.99 -1.72 14.30
N PRO A 60 -7.21 -0.98 13.19
CA PRO A 60 -8.55 -0.70 12.69
C PRO A 60 -9.21 -1.97 12.14
N MET A 61 -10.48 -2.19 12.50
CA MET A 61 -11.37 -3.12 11.81
C MET A 61 -12.06 -2.39 10.64
N VAL A 62 -12.10 -3.01 9.46
CA VAL A 62 -12.46 -2.29 8.22
C VAL A 62 -13.68 -2.92 7.53
N ALA A 63 -14.56 -2.08 7.00
CA ALA A 63 -15.64 -2.47 6.07
C ALA A 63 -15.22 -2.28 4.60
N CYS A 64 -15.94 -2.86 3.64
CA CYS A 64 -15.53 -2.90 2.22
C CYS A 64 -15.73 -1.58 1.43
N TYR A 65 -15.44 -0.42 2.04
CA TYR A 65 -15.55 0.88 1.38
C TYR A 65 -14.19 1.55 1.30
N ILE A 66 -13.88 2.15 0.15
CA ILE A 66 -12.58 2.82 -0.07
C ILE A 66 -12.32 3.92 0.95
N ASP A 67 -13.36 4.64 1.37
CA ASP A 67 -13.28 5.74 2.34
C ASP A 67 -12.92 5.26 3.77
N SER A 68 -13.10 3.97 4.08
CA SER A 68 -12.65 3.37 5.34
C SER A 68 -11.40 2.52 5.17
N SER A 69 -11.23 1.90 4.00
CA SER A 69 -10.09 1.02 3.69
C SER A 69 -8.79 1.79 3.44
N PHE A 70 -8.85 2.97 2.80
CA PHE A 70 -7.66 3.79 2.54
C PHE A 70 -7.10 4.45 3.81
N PRO A 71 -7.90 5.03 4.73
CA PRO A 71 -7.37 5.48 6.02
C PRO A 71 -6.75 4.34 6.84
N ALA A 72 -7.34 3.14 6.80
CA ALA A 72 -6.79 1.97 7.47
C ALA A 72 -5.46 1.53 6.85
N LEU A 73 -5.32 1.59 5.52
CA LEU A 73 -4.04 1.40 4.82
C LEU A 73 -2.98 2.36 5.37
N LEU A 74 -3.28 3.67 5.42
CA LEU A 74 -2.34 4.67 5.93
C LEU A 74 -1.96 4.41 7.37
N PHE A 75 -2.92 4.06 8.23
CA PHE A 75 -2.66 3.72 9.63
C PHE A 75 -1.69 2.53 9.76
N ILE A 76 -1.98 1.42 9.09
CA ILE A 76 -1.19 0.18 9.21
C ILE A 76 0.21 0.41 8.64
N VAL A 77 0.32 0.99 7.44
CA VAL A 77 1.60 1.28 6.81
C VAL A 77 2.43 2.22 7.67
N TYR A 78 1.85 3.29 8.21
CA TYR A 78 2.55 4.24 9.08
C TYR A 78 3.03 3.58 10.38
N LYS A 79 2.15 2.81 11.04
CA LYS A 79 2.44 2.15 12.32
C LYS A 79 3.58 1.15 12.18
N TYR A 80 3.53 0.31 11.15
CA TYR A 80 4.45 -0.79 10.91
C TYR A 80 5.48 -0.49 9.80
N ALA A 81 5.76 0.79 9.54
CA ALA A 81 6.59 1.22 8.42
C ALA A 81 8.01 0.64 8.42
N SER A 82 8.49 0.11 9.55
CA SER A 82 9.83 -0.46 9.71
C SER A 82 9.84 -2.00 9.79
N ASP A 83 8.68 -2.65 9.70
CA ASP A 83 8.53 -4.10 9.83
C ASP A 83 7.47 -4.60 8.84
N THR A 84 7.97 -5.13 7.71
CA THR A 84 7.14 -5.60 6.60
C THR A 84 6.27 -6.79 6.99
N GLU A 85 6.81 -7.76 7.74
CA GLU A 85 6.05 -8.94 8.16
C GLU A 85 4.90 -8.55 9.09
N THR A 86 5.19 -7.72 10.10
CA THR A 86 4.15 -7.25 11.02
C THR A 86 3.10 -6.41 10.29
N ALA A 87 3.47 -5.57 9.31
CA ALA A 87 2.52 -4.82 8.50
C ALA A 87 1.55 -5.73 7.72
N ILE A 88 2.09 -6.79 7.09
CA ILE A 88 1.30 -7.76 6.32
C ILE A 88 0.33 -8.52 7.24
N LEU A 89 0.82 -9.00 8.39
CA LEU A 89 0.00 -9.72 9.36
C LEU A 89 -1.08 -8.85 9.99
N ALA A 90 -0.77 -7.60 10.36
CA ALA A 90 -1.75 -6.65 10.88
C ALA A 90 -2.86 -6.38 9.86
N ASN A 91 -2.49 -6.21 8.58
CA ASN A 91 -3.46 -6.06 7.51
C ASN A 91 -4.36 -7.29 7.33
N ALA A 92 -3.78 -8.50 7.34
CA ALA A 92 -4.52 -9.74 7.18
C ALA A 92 -5.54 -9.92 8.32
N ASN A 93 -5.14 -9.60 9.56
CA ASN A 93 -5.97 -9.73 10.76
C ASN A 93 -7.02 -8.62 10.93
N ALA A 94 -6.89 -7.48 10.23
CA ALA A 94 -7.86 -6.39 10.28
C ALA A 94 -9.22 -6.71 9.61
N GLY A 95 -9.33 -7.83 8.88
CA GLY A 95 -10.55 -8.25 8.20
C GLY A 95 -11.01 -7.31 7.09
N GLY A 96 -12.27 -7.48 6.65
CA GLY A 96 -12.87 -6.69 5.57
C GLY A 96 -12.17 -6.89 4.22
N GLU A 97 -11.87 -5.78 3.53
CA GLU A 97 -11.10 -5.76 2.26
C GLU A 97 -9.58 -5.96 2.48
N ASN A 98 -9.18 -6.92 3.32
CA ASN A 98 -7.77 -7.16 3.62
C ASN A 98 -6.95 -7.59 2.39
N VAL A 99 -7.56 -8.24 1.39
CA VAL A 99 -6.89 -8.63 0.14
C VAL A 99 -6.57 -7.40 -0.69
N ALA A 100 -7.57 -6.58 -1.02
CA ALA A 100 -7.37 -5.38 -1.84
C ALA A 100 -6.45 -4.36 -1.16
N ARG A 101 -6.65 -4.11 0.15
CA ARG A 101 -5.75 -3.28 0.95
C ARG A 101 -4.35 -3.88 1.04
N GLY A 102 -4.27 -5.21 1.19
CA GLY A 102 -3.01 -5.96 1.25
C GLY A 102 -2.18 -5.83 -0.02
N SER A 103 -2.80 -5.81 -1.20
CA SER A 103 -2.11 -5.56 -2.46
C SER A 103 -1.46 -4.17 -2.50
N LEU A 104 -2.18 -3.13 -2.05
CA LEU A 104 -1.66 -1.76 -1.96
C LEU A 104 -0.56 -1.62 -0.91
N LEU A 105 -0.77 -2.21 0.27
CA LEU A 105 0.20 -2.25 1.36
C LEU A 105 1.48 -2.95 0.92
N GLY A 106 1.36 -4.12 0.30
CA GLY A 106 2.49 -4.92 -0.20
C GLY A 106 3.34 -4.13 -1.19
N ALA A 107 2.71 -3.39 -2.11
CA ALA A 107 3.43 -2.53 -3.05
C ALA A 107 4.22 -1.42 -2.34
N LEU A 108 3.63 -0.75 -1.34
CA LEU A 108 4.30 0.31 -0.59
C LEU A 108 5.47 -0.20 0.26
N VAL A 109 5.25 -1.25 1.06
CA VAL A 109 6.33 -1.81 1.91
C VAL A 109 7.40 -2.50 1.07
N GLY A 110 7.03 -3.11 -0.06
CA GLY A 110 7.96 -3.66 -1.05
C GLY A 110 8.81 -2.61 -1.73
N ALA A 111 8.23 -1.47 -2.11
CA ALA A 111 8.98 -0.34 -2.64
C ALA A 111 9.96 0.24 -1.61
N ALA A 112 9.56 0.34 -0.34
CA ALA A 112 10.39 0.91 0.71
C ALA A 112 11.55 -0.01 1.13
N HIS A 113 11.31 -1.32 1.24
CA HIS A 113 12.22 -2.24 1.92
C HIS A 113 12.84 -3.32 1.01
N GLY A 114 12.26 -3.51 -0.17
CA GLY A 114 12.64 -4.57 -1.10
C GLY A 114 12.20 -5.97 -0.67
N ILE A 115 12.23 -6.90 -1.62
CA ILE A 115 11.72 -8.27 -1.45
C ILE A 115 12.45 -9.07 -0.36
N LYS A 116 13.69 -8.71 -0.02
CA LYS A 116 14.47 -9.40 1.01
C LYS A 116 13.90 -9.22 2.42
N GLN A 117 13.14 -8.15 2.63
CA GLN A 117 12.52 -7.85 3.92
C GLN A 117 11.12 -8.47 4.05
N PHE A 118 10.65 -9.17 3.01
CA PHE A 118 9.41 -9.94 3.09
C PHE A 118 9.63 -11.22 3.88
N PRO A 119 8.58 -11.73 4.56
CA PRO A 119 8.70 -12.94 5.33
C PRO A 119 8.97 -14.16 4.45
N GLN A 120 9.68 -15.16 4.98
CA GLN A 120 10.11 -16.34 4.22
C GLN A 120 8.94 -17.13 3.60
N TRP A 121 7.78 -17.14 4.26
CA TRP A 121 6.59 -17.81 3.75
C TRP A 121 6.03 -17.14 2.48
N SER A 122 6.40 -15.90 2.17
CA SER A 122 6.05 -15.24 0.90
C SER A 122 6.70 -15.92 -0.32
N HIS A 123 7.77 -16.71 -0.13
CA HIS A 123 8.37 -17.49 -1.21
C HIS A 123 7.50 -18.68 -1.67
N GLN A 124 6.42 -19.00 -0.94
CA GLN A 124 5.51 -20.10 -1.22
C GLN A 124 4.27 -19.66 -2.03
N LEU A 125 4.24 -18.44 -2.57
CA LEU A 125 3.14 -17.99 -3.43
C LEU A 125 3.01 -18.88 -4.67
N VAL A 126 1.79 -19.36 -4.94
CA VAL A 126 1.50 -20.31 -6.04
C VAL A 126 1.97 -19.79 -7.39
N GLY A 127 1.77 -18.50 -7.68
CA GLY A 127 2.17 -17.85 -8.94
C GLY A 127 3.50 -17.09 -8.88
N ARG A 128 4.40 -17.43 -7.94
CA ARG A 128 5.63 -16.63 -7.70
C ARG A 128 6.48 -16.43 -8.96
N GLU A 129 6.71 -17.48 -9.74
CA GLU A 129 7.56 -17.39 -10.93
C GLU A 129 6.97 -16.46 -11.99
N GLU A 130 5.66 -16.56 -12.23
CA GLU A 130 4.93 -15.68 -13.15
C GLU A 130 4.98 -14.22 -12.68
N ILE A 131 4.69 -13.96 -11.39
CA ILE A 131 4.76 -12.62 -10.81
C ILE A 131 6.16 -12.02 -10.96
N MET A 132 7.22 -12.79 -10.67
CA MET A 132 8.59 -12.31 -10.82
C MET A 132 8.94 -12.01 -12.28
N GLY A 133 8.50 -12.86 -13.21
CA GLY A 133 8.68 -12.64 -14.65
C GLY A 133 7.99 -11.37 -15.13
N GLU A 134 6.76 -11.09 -14.68
CA GLU A 134 6.04 -9.86 -15.01
C GLU A 134 6.75 -8.60 -14.45
N ILE A 135 7.25 -8.67 -13.22
CA ILE A 135 8.01 -7.56 -12.60
C ILE A 135 9.29 -7.29 -13.41
N GLU A 136 10.03 -8.32 -13.79
CA GLU A 136 11.25 -8.19 -14.59
C GLU A 136 10.96 -7.58 -15.97
N GLN A 137 9.88 -7.99 -16.63
CA GLN A 137 9.44 -7.40 -17.90
C GLN A 137 9.05 -5.93 -17.74
N LEU A 138 8.29 -5.58 -16.70
CA LEU A 138 7.87 -4.21 -16.43
C LEU A 138 9.09 -3.30 -16.19
N VAL A 139 10.01 -3.73 -15.33
CA VAL A 139 11.24 -2.98 -15.03
C VAL A 139 12.17 -2.92 -16.23
N GLY A 140 12.25 -3.99 -17.03
CA GLY A 140 13.02 -4.01 -18.28
C GLY A 140 12.56 -2.95 -19.26
N ARG A 141 11.24 -2.90 -19.53
CA ARG A 141 10.65 -1.89 -20.43
C ARG A 141 10.86 -0.46 -19.93
N ALA A 142 10.72 -0.22 -18.63
CA ALA A 142 10.95 1.10 -18.05
C ALA A 142 12.40 1.61 -18.24
N LYS A 143 13.38 0.71 -18.36
CA LYS A 143 14.77 1.07 -18.64
C LYS A 143 15.04 1.35 -20.13
N GLU A 144 14.25 0.77 -21.03
CA GLU A 144 14.38 0.98 -22.48
C GLU A 144 13.78 2.31 -22.94
N GLU A 145 12.84 2.87 -22.15
CA GLU A 145 12.19 4.16 -22.42
C GLU A 145 12.93 5.39 -21.82
N LEU A 146 14.07 5.17 -21.13
CA LEU A 146 14.95 6.19 -20.54
C LEU A 146 16.23 6.38 -21.36
#